data_AF-A0A669EBS0-F1
#
_entry.id   AF-A0A669EBS0-F1
#
_cell.length_a   1.000
_cell.length_b   1.000
_cell.length_c   1.000
_cell.angle_alpha   90.00
_cell.angle_beta   90.00
_cell.angle_gamma   90.00
#
_symmetry.space_group_name_H-M   'P 1'
#
loop_
_entity.id
_entity.type
_entity.pdbx_description
1 polymer ?
#
loop_
_entity_poly.entity_id
_entity_poly.type
_entity_poly.pdbx_seq_one_letter_code
_entity_poly.pdbx_strand_id
1 'polypeptide(L)'
;MASKAVYSVSKEKGVTSDEVTGEAAAILEEMAQRLQLSTVRFFAFTLSKVFKTLFRSICINEEGLQRLQQAIHNHPVVLLPSHRSYMDFLLMSYILYTYDLALPVIAAGMDFMGMKVVGEMLRMSGAFFIRRSFGGDKLYWAVFSEYVKIMLKNGYAPVEFFLEGTRSRTAKSLTPKLGLLNIVMDPFLKGEVFDISLVPVSISYERTLEEALYARELLGVPKPKESTSGLFKARKILSEDYGSIHVYFGQPVSVRSLAESRVNRSQFNLIPRHIPTRPSEEILSFVNDSAYRLVRAQEENMVLKPWVLLAFVLLQKQAAEEKQGTALDELTEQAVWLRDLSRQYGAFLHWPDHIPPSEVVSSSLSLHRGLVRISEGRVQLALEQVGGQQVPGETRGAITPEEELLNKAVVILSCASYRNQALNVFIRPALLASAIHTAASNRKQEIYNSFSFLRNMFSNEFILCPGATVQDFEEACYLLVKTGTLQINQQEVLITERGHRTLAFLTSVLDPFLQGYQVVCRFLCEQDGLTEKQFIPAVRKFIIKHLLTGRLRYTEVLSSDLQKNALAALIRLGAVQKIKGGEEQGTLKLNKVMLNSLEDTLGGKLPTQKSVVAHL
;
A
#
# COMPACT_ATOMS: atom_id res chain seq x y z
N MET A 1 6.45 -25.22 -23.30
CA MET A 1 6.30 -25.78 -21.93
C MET A 1 5.00 -26.57 -21.74
N ALA A 2 3.86 -26.14 -22.30
CA ALA A 2 2.56 -26.79 -22.09
C ALA A 2 2.54 -28.30 -22.42
N SER A 3 3.07 -28.75 -23.56
CA SER A 3 3.01 -30.18 -23.97
C SER A 3 3.69 -31.16 -23.01
N LYS A 4 4.73 -30.73 -22.26
CA LYS A 4 5.35 -31.56 -21.21
C LYS A 4 4.61 -31.50 -19.88
N ALA A 5 4.04 -30.35 -19.52
CA ALA A 5 3.15 -30.26 -18.36
C ALA A 5 1.91 -31.17 -18.57
N VAL A 6 1.38 -31.17 -19.80
CA VAL A 6 0.34 -32.09 -20.27
C VAL A 6 0.81 -33.54 -20.10
N TYR A 7 2.00 -33.91 -20.59
CA TYR A 7 2.55 -35.26 -20.45
C TYR A 7 2.79 -35.68 -18.99
N SER A 8 3.36 -34.80 -18.15
CA SER A 8 3.62 -35.10 -16.74
C SER A 8 2.32 -35.23 -15.95
N VAL A 9 1.34 -34.36 -16.19
CA VAL A 9 0.03 -34.42 -15.54
C VAL A 9 -0.76 -35.63 -16.03
N SER A 10 -0.67 -35.97 -17.32
CA SER A 10 -1.23 -37.20 -17.89
C SER A 10 -0.67 -38.44 -17.18
N LYS A 11 0.65 -38.52 -16.99
CA LYS A 11 1.28 -39.61 -16.22
C LYS A 11 0.92 -39.62 -14.74
N GLU A 12 0.89 -38.46 -14.09
CA GLU A 12 0.58 -38.36 -12.65
C GLU A 12 -0.89 -38.68 -12.34
N LYS A 13 -1.83 -38.24 -13.20
CA LYS A 13 -3.28 -38.45 -13.03
C LYS A 13 -3.80 -39.75 -13.68
N GLY A 14 -3.00 -40.41 -14.53
CA GLY A 14 -3.41 -41.63 -15.25
C GLY A 14 -4.43 -41.41 -16.38
N VAL A 15 -4.51 -40.18 -16.91
CA VAL A 15 -5.46 -39.77 -17.97
C VAL A 15 -4.72 -39.59 -19.30
N THR A 16 -5.45 -39.55 -20.42
CA THR A 16 -4.85 -39.41 -21.75
C THR A 16 -4.27 -38.01 -21.96
N SER A 17 -3.27 -37.89 -22.84
CA SER A 17 -2.68 -36.58 -23.19
C SER A 17 -3.71 -35.65 -23.84
N ASP A 18 -4.71 -36.20 -24.53
CA ASP A 18 -5.76 -35.42 -25.18
C ASP A 18 -6.71 -34.80 -24.16
N GLU A 19 -7.10 -35.55 -23.12
CA GLU A 19 -7.91 -35.01 -22.01
C GLU A 19 -7.20 -33.86 -21.29
N VAL A 20 -5.90 -34.00 -21.01
CA VAL A 20 -5.12 -32.95 -20.36
C VAL A 20 -4.89 -31.74 -21.29
N THR A 21 -4.81 -31.98 -22.60
CA THR A 21 -4.77 -30.90 -23.59
C THR A 21 -6.09 -30.13 -23.63
N GLY A 22 -7.22 -30.83 -23.52
CA GLY A 22 -8.55 -30.23 -23.35
C GLY A 22 -8.64 -29.40 -22.05
N GLU A 23 -8.12 -29.92 -20.93
CA GLU A 23 -8.04 -29.18 -19.66
C GLU A 23 -7.20 -27.90 -19.81
N ALA A 24 -6.04 -27.99 -20.48
CA ALA A 24 -5.19 -26.84 -20.77
C ALA A 24 -5.86 -25.79 -21.68
N ALA A 25 -6.62 -26.22 -22.68
CA ALA A 25 -7.38 -25.34 -23.55
C ALA A 25 -8.49 -24.61 -22.79
N ALA A 26 -9.23 -25.31 -21.92
CA ALA A 26 -10.26 -24.71 -21.07
C ALA A 26 -9.66 -23.68 -20.09
N ILE A 27 -8.49 -23.98 -19.51
CA ILE A 27 -7.74 -23.02 -18.66
C ILE A 27 -7.35 -21.77 -19.45
N LEU A 28 -6.88 -21.95 -20.69
CA LEU A 28 -6.51 -20.83 -21.56
C LEU A 28 -7.73 -19.98 -21.93
N GLU A 29 -8.85 -20.60 -22.31
CA GLU A 29 -10.11 -19.90 -22.59
C GLU A 29 -10.65 -19.18 -21.36
N GLU A 30 -10.53 -19.75 -20.16
CA GLU A 30 -10.91 -19.10 -18.91
C GLU A 30 -10.09 -17.82 -18.69
N MET A 31 -8.77 -17.86 -18.89
CA MET A 31 -7.88 -16.74 -18.53
C MET A 31 -7.71 -15.69 -19.62
N ALA A 32 -7.66 -16.06 -20.89
CA ALA A 32 -7.05 -15.22 -21.92
C ALA A 32 -7.88 -13.98 -22.25
N GLN A 33 -7.17 -12.87 -22.52
CA GLN A 33 -7.75 -11.66 -23.10
C GLN A 33 -8.30 -11.92 -24.51
N ARG A 34 -9.30 -11.13 -24.92
CA ARG A 34 -9.91 -11.20 -26.25
C ARG A 34 -10.18 -9.79 -26.81
N LEU A 35 -9.12 -9.02 -27.04
CA LEU A 35 -9.17 -7.61 -27.42
C LEU A 35 -10.12 -7.36 -28.60
N GLN A 36 -11.06 -6.44 -28.41
CA GLN A 36 -11.98 -5.95 -29.44
C GLN A 36 -11.95 -4.42 -29.48
N LEU A 37 -11.55 -3.86 -30.61
CA LEU A 37 -11.41 -2.41 -30.76
C LEU A 37 -12.73 -1.65 -30.60
N SER A 38 -13.87 -2.27 -30.90
CA SER A 38 -15.21 -1.70 -30.64
C SER A 38 -15.44 -1.46 -29.15
N THR A 39 -15.16 -2.46 -28.31
CA THR A 39 -15.28 -2.37 -26.85
C THR A 39 -14.29 -1.38 -26.27
N VAL A 40 -13.05 -1.39 -26.77
CA VAL A 40 -12.03 -0.40 -26.39
C VAL A 40 -12.50 1.03 -26.66
N ARG A 41 -13.00 1.31 -27.86
CA ARG A 41 -13.52 2.64 -28.23
C ARG A 41 -14.70 3.05 -27.34
N PHE A 42 -15.57 2.10 -27.02
CA PHE A 42 -16.67 2.34 -26.08
C PHE A 42 -16.15 2.71 -24.68
N PHE A 43 -15.16 2.00 -24.14
CA PHE A 43 -14.54 2.36 -22.87
C PHE A 43 -13.86 3.71 -22.93
N ALA A 44 -13.07 3.99 -23.97
CA ALA A 44 -12.40 5.27 -24.12
C ALA A 44 -13.39 6.45 -24.11
N PHE A 45 -14.50 6.33 -24.85
CA PHE A 45 -15.56 7.33 -24.85
C PHE A 45 -16.20 7.49 -23.46
N THR A 46 -16.58 6.38 -22.82
CA THR A 46 -17.27 6.37 -21.53
C THR A 46 -16.37 6.91 -20.41
N LEU A 47 -15.13 6.43 -20.33
CA LEU A 47 -14.13 6.87 -19.37
C LEU A 47 -13.79 8.36 -19.55
N SER A 48 -13.72 8.86 -20.80
CA SER A 48 -13.51 10.29 -21.04
C SER A 48 -14.62 11.14 -20.39
N LYS A 49 -15.88 10.71 -20.47
CA LYS A 49 -17.00 11.39 -19.82
C LYS A 49 -16.93 11.26 -18.30
N VAL A 50 -16.70 10.05 -17.80
CA VAL A 50 -16.61 9.78 -16.35
C VAL A 50 -15.50 10.61 -15.71
N PHE A 51 -14.30 10.62 -16.30
CA PHE A 51 -13.17 11.35 -15.74
C PHE A 51 -13.37 12.87 -15.79
N LYS A 52 -13.93 13.43 -16.86
CA LYS A 52 -14.25 14.86 -16.96
C LYS A 52 -15.33 15.30 -15.97
N THR A 53 -16.19 14.38 -15.55
CA THR A 53 -17.23 14.65 -14.54
C THR A 53 -16.66 14.58 -13.12
N LEU A 54 -15.81 13.59 -12.83
CA LEU A 54 -15.31 13.34 -11.47
C LEU A 54 -14.11 14.21 -11.08
N PHE A 55 -13.22 14.49 -12.04
CA PHE A 55 -11.93 15.11 -11.78
C PHE A 55 -11.79 16.42 -12.55
N ARG A 56 -11.16 17.40 -11.91
CA ARG A 56 -10.77 18.67 -12.51
C ARG A 56 -9.71 18.48 -13.60
N SER A 57 -8.76 17.57 -13.38
CA SER A 57 -7.69 17.26 -14.33
C SER A 57 -7.06 15.89 -14.08
N ILE A 58 -6.44 15.34 -15.14
CA ILE A 58 -5.51 14.21 -15.09
C ILE A 58 -4.17 14.74 -15.59
N CYS A 59 -3.21 14.87 -14.68
CA CYS A 59 -1.89 15.41 -14.94
C CYS A 59 -0.90 14.26 -15.16
N ILE A 60 -0.19 14.28 -16.29
CA ILE A 60 0.76 13.23 -16.68
C ILE A 60 2.12 13.87 -16.90
N ASN A 61 3.20 13.22 -16.47
CA ASN A 61 4.55 13.68 -16.80
C ASN A 61 4.91 13.31 -18.24
N GLU A 62 4.85 14.28 -19.16
CA GLU A 62 5.07 14.06 -20.60
C GLU A 62 6.42 13.41 -20.91
N GLU A 63 7.49 13.81 -20.23
CA GLU A 63 8.82 13.21 -20.41
C GLU A 63 8.83 11.71 -20.08
N GLY A 64 8.12 11.29 -19.04
CA GLY A 64 8.02 9.88 -18.67
C GLY A 64 7.26 9.08 -19.71
N LEU A 65 6.23 9.68 -20.30
CA LEU A 65 5.49 9.07 -21.39
C LEU A 65 6.33 8.94 -22.67
N GLN A 66 7.13 9.95 -23.02
CA GLN A 66 8.08 9.87 -24.14
C GLN A 66 9.11 8.75 -23.93
N ARG A 67 9.64 8.60 -22.70
CA ARG A 67 10.52 7.46 -22.37
C ARG A 67 9.81 6.12 -22.49
N LEU A 68 8.54 6.03 -22.07
CA LEU A 68 7.73 4.83 -22.27
C LEU A 68 7.56 4.51 -23.76
N GLN A 69 7.26 5.50 -24.60
CA GLN A 69 7.16 5.33 -26.05
C GLN A 69 8.43 4.72 -26.64
N GLN A 70 9.59 5.29 -26.29
CA GLN A 70 10.88 4.76 -26.72
C GLN A 70 11.13 3.33 -26.21
N ALA A 71 10.78 3.03 -24.96
CA ALA A 71 10.94 1.70 -24.38
C ALA A 71 10.10 0.64 -25.13
N ILE A 72 8.85 0.96 -25.47
CA ILE A 72 7.93 0.08 -26.21
C ILE A 72 8.52 -0.32 -27.57
N HIS A 73 9.24 0.59 -28.25
CA HIS A 73 9.86 0.30 -29.55
C HIS A 73 11.10 -0.61 -29.44
N ASN A 74 11.81 -0.59 -28.32
CA ASN A 74 13.09 -1.27 -28.18
C ASN A 74 12.94 -2.69 -27.61
N HIS A 75 12.20 -2.84 -26.52
CA HIS A 75 12.13 -4.08 -25.73
C HIS A 75 10.71 -4.30 -25.19
N PRO A 76 10.32 -5.55 -24.87
CA PRO A 76 9.08 -5.81 -24.15
C PRO A 76 8.96 -4.97 -22.87
N VAL A 77 7.80 -4.36 -22.68
CA VAL A 77 7.53 -3.46 -21.55
C VAL A 77 6.60 -4.13 -20.54
N VAL A 78 6.92 -3.95 -19.27
CA VAL A 78 6.04 -4.29 -18.14
C VAL A 78 5.70 -3.01 -17.39
N LEU A 79 4.42 -2.65 -17.36
CA LEU A 79 3.90 -1.53 -16.58
C LEU A 79 3.59 -2.00 -15.16
N LEU A 80 4.14 -1.28 -14.19
CA LEU A 80 4.01 -1.59 -12.75
C LEU A 80 3.40 -0.38 -12.05
N PRO A 81 2.07 -0.15 -12.19
CA PRO A 81 1.38 0.92 -11.45
C PRO A 81 1.26 0.63 -9.95
N SER A 82 1.21 1.68 -9.14
CA SER A 82 0.77 1.63 -7.75
C SER A 82 -0.72 1.33 -7.67
N HIS A 83 -1.18 0.57 -6.68
CA HIS A 83 -2.60 0.17 -6.60
C HIS A 83 -3.37 0.81 -5.44
N ARG A 84 -4.17 1.83 -5.75
CA ARG A 84 -4.91 2.66 -4.78
C ARG A 84 -6.42 2.72 -5.05
N SER A 85 -6.89 2.50 -6.28
CA SER A 85 -8.31 2.60 -6.65
C SER A 85 -8.75 1.45 -7.58
N TYR A 86 -10.05 1.19 -7.67
CA TYR A 86 -10.62 0.38 -8.76
C TYR A 86 -10.41 1.02 -10.14
N MET A 87 -10.05 2.30 -10.19
CA MET A 87 -9.87 3.03 -11.45
C MET A 87 -8.46 2.91 -12.03
N ASP A 88 -7.48 2.42 -11.28
CA ASP A 88 -6.06 2.47 -11.69
C ASP A 88 -5.80 1.82 -13.06
N PHE A 89 -6.26 0.58 -13.27
CA PHE A 89 -6.03 -0.14 -14.53
C PHE A 89 -6.84 0.45 -15.71
N LEU A 90 -8.02 1.01 -15.43
CA LEU A 90 -8.83 1.72 -16.42
C LEU A 90 -8.16 3.04 -16.82
N LEU A 91 -7.56 3.74 -15.84
CA LEU A 91 -6.82 4.96 -16.05
C LEU A 91 -5.57 4.72 -16.91
N MET A 92 -4.80 3.67 -16.61
CA MET A 92 -3.65 3.28 -17.43
C MET A 92 -4.06 3.00 -18.89
N SER A 93 -5.09 2.18 -19.09
CA SER A 93 -5.62 1.88 -20.43
C SER A 93 -6.12 3.14 -21.15
N TYR A 94 -6.83 4.03 -20.45
CA TYR A 94 -7.32 5.29 -21.01
C TYR A 94 -6.18 6.22 -21.43
N ILE A 95 -5.13 6.34 -20.62
CA ILE A 95 -3.95 7.16 -20.94
C ILE A 95 -3.26 6.60 -22.17
N LEU A 96 -2.93 5.31 -22.19
CA LEU A 96 -2.25 4.68 -23.33
C LEU A 96 -3.08 4.83 -24.62
N TYR A 97 -4.40 4.60 -24.56
CA TYR A 97 -5.29 4.84 -25.70
C TYR A 97 -5.28 6.30 -26.17
N THR A 98 -5.30 7.26 -25.24
CA THR A 98 -5.34 8.70 -25.57
C THR A 98 -4.07 9.18 -26.27
N TYR A 99 -2.93 8.57 -25.95
CA TYR A 99 -1.62 8.88 -26.53
C TYR A 99 -1.21 7.94 -27.68
N ASP A 100 -2.18 7.21 -28.25
CA ASP A 100 -1.98 6.30 -29.38
C ASP A 100 -0.93 5.20 -29.12
N LEU A 101 -0.89 4.70 -27.89
CA LEU A 101 -0.05 3.58 -27.46
C LEU A 101 -0.85 2.29 -27.40
N ALA A 102 -0.16 1.18 -27.65
CA ALA A 102 -0.74 -0.15 -27.51
C ALA A 102 -1.31 -0.35 -26.11
N LEU A 103 -2.58 -0.77 -26.03
CA LEU A 103 -3.23 -1.06 -24.77
C LEU A 103 -2.50 -2.17 -24.00
N PRO A 104 -2.44 -2.07 -22.67
CA PRO A 104 -1.78 -3.08 -21.88
C PRO A 104 -2.59 -4.38 -21.83
N VAL A 105 -1.88 -5.50 -21.72
CA VAL A 105 -2.45 -6.80 -21.35
C VAL A 105 -2.42 -6.90 -19.83
N ILE A 106 -3.58 -6.83 -19.19
CA ILE A 106 -3.71 -6.53 -17.75
C ILE A 106 -4.00 -7.80 -16.95
N ALA A 107 -3.18 -8.08 -15.93
CA ALA A 107 -3.45 -9.15 -14.98
C ALA A 107 -4.59 -8.76 -14.02
N ALA A 108 -5.76 -9.39 -14.16
CA ALA A 108 -6.96 -9.11 -13.37
C ALA A 108 -7.34 -10.29 -12.47
N GLY A 109 -7.76 -10.04 -11.23
CA GLY A 109 -8.25 -11.11 -10.35
C GLY A 109 -9.56 -11.74 -10.85
N MET A 110 -9.74 -13.04 -10.62
CA MET A 110 -10.98 -13.77 -10.98
C MET A 110 -12.27 -13.20 -10.38
N ASP A 111 -12.19 -12.40 -9.32
CA ASP A 111 -13.36 -11.74 -8.72
C ASP A 111 -14.11 -10.86 -9.75
N PHE A 112 -13.40 -10.25 -10.70
CA PHE A 112 -13.99 -9.45 -11.78
C PHE A 112 -14.74 -10.31 -12.81
N MET A 113 -14.30 -11.55 -13.05
CA MET A 113 -14.99 -12.49 -13.95
C MET A 113 -16.36 -12.88 -13.39
N GLY A 114 -16.56 -12.81 -12.07
CA GLY A 114 -17.87 -12.99 -11.44
C GLY A 114 -18.93 -12.00 -11.93
N MET A 115 -18.53 -10.82 -12.42
CA MET A 115 -19.42 -9.82 -13.00
C MET A 115 -19.60 -10.04 -14.51
N LYS A 116 -20.34 -11.09 -14.92
CA LYS A 116 -20.42 -11.57 -16.33
C LYS A 116 -20.30 -10.50 -17.43
N VAL A 117 -21.11 -9.44 -17.38
CA VAL A 117 -21.08 -8.37 -18.40
C VAL A 117 -19.80 -7.53 -18.32
N VAL A 118 -19.50 -6.99 -17.13
CA VAL A 118 -18.32 -6.12 -16.93
C VAL A 118 -17.02 -6.91 -17.13
N GLY A 119 -16.94 -8.12 -16.58
CA GLY A 119 -15.81 -9.03 -16.76
C GLY A 119 -15.54 -9.35 -18.23
N GLU A 120 -16.58 -9.63 -19.02
CA GLU A 120 -16.39 -9.88 -20.46
C GLU A 120 -15.96 -8.61 -21.20
N MET A 121 -16.49 -7.43 -20.86
CA MET A 121 -16.02 -6.18 -21.44
C MET A 121 -14.55 -5.90 -21.10
N LEU A 122 -14.12 -6.18 -19.86
CA LEU A 122 -12.72 -6.08 -19.45
C LEU A 122 -11.83 -7.06 -20.22
N ARG A 123 -12.27 -8.31 -20.41
CA ARG A 123 -11.59 -9.31 -21.26
C ARG A 123 -11.41 -8.79 -22.68
N MET A 124 -12.46 -8.19 -23.23
CA MET A 124 -12.47 -7.57 -24.55
C MET A 124 -11.63 -6.30 -24.64
N SER A 125 -11.07 -5.83 -23.53
CA SER A 125 -10.26 -4.62 -23.44
C SER A 125 -8.83 -4.88 -22.97
N GLY A 126 -8.39 -6.13 -22.97
CA GLY A 126 -7.01 -6.52 -22.65
C GLY A 126 -6.80 -7.21 -21.30
N ALA A 127 -7.85 -7.41 -20.49
CA ALA A 127 -7.71 -8.12 -19.22
C ALA A 127 -7.59 -9.64 -19.42
N PHE A 128 -6.62 -10.25 -18.73
CA PHE A 128 -6.54 -11.70 -18.55
C PHE A 128 -6.68 -12.05 -17.07
N PHE A 129 -7.36 -13.16 -16.76
CA PHE A 129 -7.78 -13.46 -15.39
C PHE A 129 -6.87 -14.44 -14.66
N ILE A 130 -6.52 -14.09 -13.41
CA ILE A 130 -5.66 -14.89 -12.52
C ILE A 130 -6.43 -15.36 -11.28
N ARG A 131 -6.33 -16.66 -10.97
CA ARG A 131 -6.91 -17.27 -9.76
C ARG A 131 -6.20 -16.76 -8.50
N ARG A 132 -6.94 -16.58 -7.39
CA ARG A 132 -6.39 -16.07 -6.11
C ARG A 132 -5.40 -17.04 -5.43
N SER A 133 -5.56 -18.34 -5.68
CA SER A 133 -4.65 -19.39 -5.25
C SER A 133 -4.54 -20.41 -6.35
N PHE A 134 -3.32 -20.91 -6.57
CA PHE A 134 -3.07 -21.97 -7.55
C PHE A 134 -3.22 -23.36 -6.93
N GLY A 135 -3.34 -23.50 -5.61
CA GLY A 135 -3.69 -24.78 -4.96
C GLY A 135 -2.77 -25.98 -5.28
N GLY A 136 -1.54 -25.74 -5.75
CA GLY A 136 -0.66 -26.81 -6.24
C GLY A 136 -0.99 -27.32 -7.65
N ASP A 137 -1.92 -26.70 -8.37
CA ASP A 137 -2.28 -26.98 -9.76
C ASP A 137 -1.12 -26.65 -10.70
N LYS A 138 -0.30 -27.68 -10.97
CA LYS A 138 0.87 -27.61 -11.84
C LYS A 138 0.48 -27.27 -13.29
N LEU A 139 -0.68 -27.74 -13.76
CA LEU A 139 -1.12 -27.51 -15.14
C LEU A 139 -1.52 -26.05 -15.32
N TYR A 140 -2.35 -25.51 -14.43
CA TYR A 140 -2.73 -24.10 -14.45
C TYR A 140 -1.50 -23.19 -14.41
N TRP A 141 -0.56 -23.44 -13.49
CA TRP A 141 0.67 -22.65 -13.39
C TRP A 141 1.49 -22.69 -14.68
N ALA A 142 1.60 -23.86 -15.33
CA ALA A 142 2.34 -24.00 -16.57
C ALA A 142 1.68 -23.25 -17.74
N VAL A 143 0.36 -23.36 -17.90
CA VAL A 143 -0.41 -22.66 -18.94
C VAL A 143 -0.35 -21.15 -18.72
N PHE A 144 -0.63 -20.70 -17.49
CA PHE A 144 -0.58 -19.30 -17.10
C PHE A 144 0.81 -18.67 -17.31
N SER A 145 1.86 -19.35 -16.84
CA SER A 145 3.23 -18.85 -16.98
C SER A 145 3.64 -18.75 -18.45
N GLU A 146 3.29 -19.74 -19.28
CA GLU A 146 3.61 -19.69 -20.72
C GLU A 146 2.81 -18.58 -21.42
N TYR A 147 1.53 -18.40 -21.08
CA TYR A 147 0.71 -17.33 -21.64
C TYR A 147 1.35 -15.95 -21.44
N VAL A 148 1.75 -15.61 -20.20
CA VAL A 148 2.39 -14.32 -19.90
C VAL A 148 3.73 -14.18 -20.64
N LYS A 149 4.53 -15.25 -20.71
CA LYS A 149 5.81 -15.24 -21.46
C LYS A 149 5.60 -15.03 -22.95
N ILE A 150 4.55 -15.61 -23.54
CA ILE A 150 4.21 -15.39 -24.95
C ILE A 150 3.88 -13.92 -25.20
N MET A 151 3.10 -13.28 -24.32
CA MET A 151 2.79 -11.84 -24.45
C MET A 151 4.07 -11.00 -24.48
N LEU A 152 5.03 -11.30 -23.60
CA LEU A 152 6.33 -10.61 -23.56
C LEU A 152 7.20 -10.90 -24.78
N LYS A 153 7.36 -12.17 -25.17
CA LYS A 153 8.19 -12.57 -26.32
C LYS A 153 7.69 -11.95 -27.62
N ASN A 154 6.38 -11.86 -27.79
CA ASN A 154 5.79 -11.28 -28.98
C ASN A 154 5.93 -9.75 -29.02
N GLY A 155 5.97 -9.09 -27.86
CA GLY A 155 6.27 -7.66 -27.74
C GLY A 155 5.21 -6.71 -28.32
N TYR A 156 4.04 -7.21 -28.76
CA TYR A 156 3.00 -6.38 -29.39
C TYR A 156 2.31 -5.38 -28.45
N ALA A 157 2.33 -5.64 -27.14
CA ALA A 157 1.66 -4.82 -26.14
C ALA A 157 2.41 -4.89 -24.80
N PRO A 158 2.41 -3.81 -24.00
CA PRO A 158 2.89 -3.86 -22.62
C PRO A 158 2.09 -4.87 -21.78
N VAL A 159 2.74 -5.55 -20.84
CA VAL A 159 2.04 -6.32 -19.80
C VAL A 159 1.87 -5.43 -18.57
N GLU A 160 0.67 -5.38 -17.98
CA GLU A 160 0.40 -4.60 -16.77
C GLU A 160 0.03 -5.49 -15.59
N PHE A 161 0.66 -5.25 -14.45
CA PHE A 161 0.20 -5.80 -13.17
C PHE A 161 0.68 -4.96 -11.98
N PHE A 162 -0.03 -5.10 -10.87
CA PHE A 162 0.30 -4.40 -9.63
C PHE A 162 1.28 -5.25 -8.80
N LEU A 163 2.49 -4.74 -8.57
CA LEU A 163 3.51 -5.42 -7.74
C LEU A 163 2.99 -5.77 -6.34
N GLU A 164 2.13 -4.93 -5.79
CA GLU A 164 1.51 -5.08 -4.47
C GLU A 164 0.53 -6.27 -4.39
N GLY A 165 -0.01 -6.70 -5.54
CA GLY A 165 -0.98 -7.80 -5.68
C GLY A 165 -2.40 -7.49 -5.16
N THR A 166 -2.61 -6.39 -4.43
CA THR A 166 -3.91 -5.91 -3.99
C THR A 166 -3.89 -4.40 -3.78
N ARG A 167 -5.07 -3.78 -3.72
CA ARG A 167 -5.21 -2.34 -3.42
C ARG A 167 -4.90 -2.06 -1.96
N SER A 168 -4.14 -1.02 -1.72
CA SER A 168 -3.88 -0.53 -0.37
C SER A 168 -5.11 0.18 0.19
N ARG A 169 -5.61 -0.27 1.36
CA ARG A 169 -6.71 0.39 2.09
C ARG A 169 -6.22 1.57 2.93
N THR A 170 -4.91 1.64 3.16
CA THR A 170 -4.26 2.66 3.98
C THR A 170 -3.47 3.66 3.14
N ALA A 171 -3.54 3.55 1.80
CA ALA A 171 -2.74 4.27 0.80
C ALA A 171 -1.21 4.11 0.88
N LYS A 172 -0.69 3.36 1.86
CA LYS A 172 0.73 2.95 1.90
C LYS A 172 1.04 1.95 0.80
N SER A 173 2.26 1.97 0.27
CA SER A 173 2.76 0.88 -0.57
C SER A 173 2.84 -0.42 0.22
N LEU A 174 2.44 -1.52 -0.40
CA LEU A 174 2.46 -2.86 0.20
C LEU A 174 3.71 -3.65 -0.20
N THR A 175 4.09 -4.63 0.63
CA THR A 175 5.18 -5.57 0.31
C THR A 175 4.92 -6.25 -1.03
N PRO A 176 5.90 -6.24 -1.97
CA PRO A 176 5.67 -6.77 -3.31
C PRO A 176 5.44 -8.28 -3.32
N LYS A 177 4.63 -8.74 -4.27
CA LYS A 177 4.37 -10.16 -4.57
C LYS A 177 5.19 -10.61 -5.77
N LEU A 178 6.13 -11.51 -5.53
CA LEU A 178 7.14 -11.89 -6.53
C LEU A 178 6.63 -12.81 -7.64
N GLY A 179 5.43 -13.39 -7.52
CA GLY A 179 4.93 -14.43 -8.43
C GLY A 179 4.94 -14.02 -9.91
N LEU A 180 4.22 -12.95 -10.25
CA LEU A 180 4.20 -12.41 -11.60
C LEU A 180 5.56 -11.83 -12.02
N LEU A 181 6.27 -11.16 -11.11
CA LEU A 181 7.58 -10.58 -11.41
C LEU A 181 8.60 -11.66 -11.83
N ASN A 182 8.60 -12.81 -11.16
CA ASN A 182 9.40 -13.98 -11.53
C ASN A 182 9.05 -14.48 -12.94
N ILE A 183 7.77 -14.56 -13.27
CA ILE A 183 7.32 -15.01 -14.61
C ILE A 183 7.78 -14.04 -15.69
N VAL A 184 7.64 -12.73 -15.47
CA VAL A 184 8.01 -11.73 -16.48
C VAL A 184 9.52 -11.58 -16.65
N MET A 185 10.33 -11.84 -15.63
CA MET A 185 11.80 -11.82 -15.76
C MET A 185 12.36 -13.10 -16.41
N ASP A 186 11.64 -14.23 -16.36
CA ASP A 186 12.12 -15.53 -16.85
C ASP A 186 12.56 -15.53 -18.34
N PRO A 187 11.82 -14.90 -19.29
CA PRO A 187 12.25 -14.84 -20.68
C PRO A 187 13.62 -14.18 -20.87
N PHE A 188 13.94 -13.13 -20.10
CA PHE A 188 15.26 -12.50 -20.15
C PHE A 188 16.33 -13.43 -19.55
N LEU A 189 16.06 -14.01 -18.37
CA LEU A 189 16.99 -14.90 -17.67
C LEU A 189 17.40 -16.09 -18.55
N LYS A 190 16.44 -16.67 -19.27
CA LYS A 190 16.64 -17.78 -20.21
C LYS A 190 17.14 -17.37 -21.60
N GLY A 191 17.29 -16.07 -21.88
CA GLY A 191 17.73 -15.57 -23.17
C GLY A 191 16.75 -15.81 -24.31
N GLU A 192 15.44 -15.83 -23.99
CA GLU A 192 14.35 -15.81 -24.98
C GLU A 192 14.09 -14.39 -25.51
N VAL A 193 14.43 -13.36 -24.72
CA VAL A 193 14.43 -11.95 -25.14
C VAL A 193 15.75 -11.28 -24.76
N PHE A 194 16.11 -10.22 -25.50
CA PHE A 194 17.35 -9.50 -25.27
C PHE A 194 17.37 -8.72 -23.95
N ASP A 195 16.25 -8.08 -23.63
CA ASP A 195 16.01 -7.30 -22.41
C ASP A 195 14.49 -7.12 -22.20
N ILE A 196 14.10 -6.62 -21.02
CA ILE A 196 12.73 -6.27 -20.64
C ILE A 196 12.80 -4.94 -19.88
N SER A 197 11.90 -4.00 -20.22
CA SER A 197 11.81 -2.70 -19.56
C SER A 197 10.70 -2.73 -18.51
N LEU A 198 11.06 -2.66 -17.23
CA LEU A 198 10.13 -2.53 -16.11
C LEU A 198 9.86 -1.05 -15.84
N VAL A 199 8.62 -0.61 -15.98
CA VAL A 199 8.24 0.81 -15.84
C VAL A 199 7.41 0.98 -14.57
N PRO A 200 8.01 1.49 -13.47
CA PRO A 200 7.24 1.85 -12.28
C PRO A 200 6.36 3.06 -12.60
N VAL A 201 5.08 2.99 -12.24
CA VAL A 201 4.13 4.09 -12.42
C VAL A 201 3.50 4.44 -11.08
N SER A 202 3.50 5.73 -10.73
CA SER A 202 2.88 6.25 -9.51
C SER A 202 1.58 6.94 -9.86
N ILE A 203 0.50 6.58 -9.14
CA ILE A 203 -0.82 7.19 -9.32
C ILE A 203 -1.22 7.86 -8.00
N SER A 204 -1.38 9.17 -8.04
CA SER A 204 -1.69 10.00 -6.87
C SER A 204 -3.05 10.68 -7.07
N TYR A 205 -4.01 10.30 -6.23
CA TYR A 205 -5.34 10.90 -6.19
C TYR A 205 -5.39 12.00 -5.15
N GLU A 206 -5.92 13.16 -5.51
CA GLU A 206 -6.22 14.20 -4.53
C GLU A 206 -7.33 13.76 -3.57
N ARG A 207 -8.40 13.14 -4.10
CA ARG A 207 -9.42 12.43 -3.33
C ARG A 207 -9.74 11.08 -3.96
N THR A 208 -9.72 10.01 -3.17
CA THR A 208 -10.02 8.65 -3.64
C THR A 208 -11.51 8.34 -3.50
N LEU A 209 -12.14 7.72 -4.50
CA LEU A 209 -13.58 7.42 -4.46
C LEU A 209 -13.95 6.44 -3.34
N GLU A 210 -13.05 5.51 -3.06
CA GLU A 210 -13.21 4.43 -2.11
C GLU A 210 -12.83 4.82 -0.67
N GLU A 211 -12.49 6.08 -0.40
CA GLU A 211 -12.00 6.57 0.91
C GLU A 211 -12.82 6.03 2.10
N ALA A 212 -14.13 6.30 2.11
CA ALA A 212 -15.02 5.85 3.19
C ALA A 212 -15.31 4.34 3.17
N LEU A 213 -15.10 3.68 2.03
CA LEU A 213 -15.21 2.23 1.93
C LEU A 213 -13.99 1.57 2.58
N TYR A 214 -12.78 2.03 2.26
CA TYR A 214 -11.54 1.50 2.80
C TYR A 214 -11.45 1.69 4.31
N ALA A 215 -11.83 2.86 4.84
CA ALA A 215 -11.89 3.06 6.28
C ALA A 215 -12.82 2.05 6.98
N ARG A 216 -13.99 1.73 6.39
CA ARG A 216 -14.91 0.72 6.92
C ARG A 216 -14.37 -0.71 6.79
N GLU A 217 -13.73 -1.04 5.66
CA GLU A 217 -13.07 -2.34 5.48
C GLU A 217 -11.97 -2.56 6.54
N LEU A 218 -11.19 -1.52 6.87
CA LEU A 218 -10.18 -1.56 7.93
C LEU A 218 -10.78 -1.86 9.30
N LEU A 219 -11.99 -1.35 9.58
CA LEU A 219 -12.77 -1.64 10.80
C LEU A 219 -13.44 -3.02 10.79
N GLY A 220 -13.26 -3.82 9.74
CA GLY A 220 -13.78 -5.18 9.63
C GLY A 220 -15.19 -5.27 9.07
N VAL A 221 -15.75 -4.18 8.54
CA VAL A 221 -16.99 -4.22 7.77
C VAL A 221 -16.69 -5.02 6.48
N PRO A 222 -17.43 -6.11 6.20
CA PRO A 222 -17.17 -6.93 5.02
C PRO A 222 -17.24 -6.11 3.73
N LYS A 223 -16.36 -6.42 2.78
CA LYS A 223 -16.41 -5.85 1.43
C LYS A 223 -17.81 -6.11 0.83
N PRO A 224 -18.52 -5.08 0.34
CA PRO A 224 -19.79 -5.31 -0.34
C PRO A 224 -19.55 -6.18 -1.58
N LYS A 225 -20.44 -7.13 -1.83
CA LYS A 225 -20.42 -7.89 -3.10
C LYS A 225 -20.57 -6.87 -4.24
N GLU A 226 -19.62 -6.89 -5.17
CA GLU A 226 -19.67 -6.05 -6.38
C GLU A 226 -20.97 -6.40 -7.12
N SER A 227 -21.89 -5.45 -7.19
CA SER A 227 -23.23 -5.66 -7.73
C SER A 227 -23.64 -4.46 -8.57
N THR A 228 -24.48 -4.74 -9.57
CA THR A 228 -25.05 -3.73 -10.48
C THR A 228 -25.93 -2.71 -9.77
N SER A 229 -26.38 -2.96 -8.53
CA SER A 229 -27.16 -2.02 -7.71
C SER A 229 -26.34 -0.81 -7.22
N GLY A 230 -25.00 -0.86 -7.30
CA GLY A 230 -24.11 0.28 -7.04
C GLY A 230 -24.33 1.47 -7.99
N LEU A 231 -25.01 1.27 -9.12
CA LEU A 231 -25.28 2.31 -10.11
C LEU A 231 -26.12 3.48 -9.56
N PHE A 232 -27.01 3.23 -8.60
CA PHE A 232 -27.79 4.30 -7.95
C PHE A 232 -26.94 5.21 -7.05
N LYS A 233 -25.88 4.67 -6.44
CA LYS A 233 -24.87 5.47 -5.72
C LYS A 233 -23.91 6.20 -6.66
N ALA A 234 -23.78 5.72 -7.90
CA ALA A 234 -22.93 6.36 -8.90
C ALA A 234 -23.37 7.79 -9.23
N ARG A 235 -24.67 8.12 -9.16
CA ARG A 235 -25.13 9.51 -9.38
C ARG A 235 -24.60 10.47 -8.32
N LYS A 236 -24.58 10.07 -7.05
CA LYS A 236 -24.02 10.89 -5.97
C LYS A 236 -22.51 11.06 -6.16
N ILE A 237 -21.81 9.97 -6.45
CA ILE A 237 -20.37 9.98 -6.76
C ILE A 237 -20.09 10.93 -7.94
N LEU A 238 -20.80 10.79 -9.06
CA LEU A 238 -20.65 11.65 -10.24
C LEU A 238 -21.04 13.12 -10.00
N SER A 239 -21.65 13.46 -8.87
CA SER A 239 -21.97 14.85 -8.49
C SER A 239 -20.94 15.47 -7.54
N GLU A 240 -19.96 14.70 -7.08
CA GLU A 240 -18.90 15.17 -6.21
C GLU A 240 -17.63 15.52 -6.99
N ASP A 241 -16.86 16.46 -6.44
CA ASP A 241 -15.54 16.83 -6.93
C ASP A 241 -14.47 15.99 -6.22
N TYR A 242 -13.62 15.32 -7.01
CA TYR A 242 -12.51 14.51 -6.52
C TYR A 242 -11.14 15.14 -6.76
N GLY A 243 -11.10 16.40 -7.22
CA GLY A 243 -9.88 17.14 -7.46
C GLY A 243 -9.15 16.62 -8.68
N SER A 244 -7.84 16.43 -8.56
CA SER A 244 -6.96 16.00 -9.67
C SER A 244 -6.32 14.64 -9.45
N ILE A 245 -6.00 13.96 -10.55
CA ILE A 245 -5.15 12.76 -10.54
C ILE A 245 -3.79 13.13 -11.13
N HIS A 246 -2.71 12.68 -10.50
CA HIS A 246 -1.37 12.73 -11.07
C HIS A 246 -0.89 11.31 -11.40
N VAL A 247 -0.41 11.13 -12.62
CA VAL A 247 0.21 9.88 -13.07
C VAL A 247 1.64 10.18 -13.45
N TYR A 248 2.57 9.52 -12.76
CA TYR A 248 3.99 9.65 -13.00
C TYR A 248 4.56 8.35 -13.56
N PHE A 249 4.93 8.36 -14.84
CA PHE A 249 5.72 7.31 -15.47
C PHE A 249 7.19 7.47 -15.07
N GLY A 250 7.67 6.54 -14.24
CA GLY A 250 9.06 6.49 -13.79
C GLY A 250 10.02 6.11 -14.90
N GLN A 251 11.31 6.15 -14.60
CA GLN A 251 12.36 5.72 -15.52
C GLN A 251 12.19 4.22 -15.86
N PRO A 252 12.11 3.82 -17.14
CA PRO A 252 12.14 2.41 -17.51
C PRO A 252 13.42 1.74 -17.01
N VAL A 253 13.27 0.65 -16.26
CA VAL A 253 14.36 -0.10 -15.63
C VAL A 253 14.63 -1.36 -16.45
N SER A 254 15.82 -1.45 -17.03
CA SER A 254 16.29 -2.61 -17.78
C SER A 254 16.52 -3.81 -16.84
N VAL A 255 15.87 -4.94 -17.10
CA VAL A 255 16.13 -6.20 -16.37
C VAL A 255 17.57 -6.65 -16.60
N ARG A 256 18.12 -6.44 -17.80
CA ARG A 256 19.52 -6.70 -18.11
C ARG A 256 20.46 -5.91 -17.21
N SER A 257 20.26 -4.61 -17.08
CA SER A 257 21.08 -3.77 -16.19
C SER A 257 20.93 -4.18 -14.73
N LEU A 258 19.71 -4.52 -14.29
CA LEU A 258 19.50 -5.04 -12.93
C LEU A 258 20.26 -6.35 -12.68
N ALA A 259 20.28 -7.26 -13.64
CA ALA A 259 20.91 -8.58 -13.52
C ALA A 259 22.44 -8.55 -13.65
N GLU A 260 22.99 -7.44 -14.14
CA GLU A 260 24.42 -7.28 -14.38
C GLU A 260 25.23 -7.48 -13.08
N SER A 261 26.22 -8.39 -13.13
CA SER A 261 27.03 -8.80 -11.98
C SER A 261 26.26 -9.41 -10.79
N ARG A 262 24.95 -9.66 -10.92
CA ARG A 262 24.09 -10.25 -9.86
C ARG A 262 23.55 -11.62 -10.21
N VAL A 263 23.46 -11.93 -11.50
CA VAL A 263 22.91 -13.19 -11.98
C VAL A 263 23.81 -13.75 -13.06
N ASN A 264 24.35 -14.95 -12.82
CA ASN A 264 25.03 -15.70 -13.88
C ASN A 264 23.99 -16.35 -14.80
N ARG A 265 23.80 -15.81 -16.01
CA ARG A 265 22.82 -16.34 -16.98
C ARG A 265 23.25 -17.66 -17.65
N SER A 266 24.54 -18.02 -17.60
CA SER A 266 25.02 -19.26 -18.26
C SER A 266 24.40 -20.51 -17.65
N GLN A 267 24.00 -20.46 -16.37
CA GLN A 267 23.33 -21.55 -15.69
C GLN A 267 22.00 -21.96 -16.36
N PHE A 268 21.30 -21.03 -17.01
CA PHE A 268 20.06 -21.31 -17.73
C PHE A 268 20.29 -22.01 -19.07
N ASN A 269 21.52 -22.05 -19.58
CA ASN A 269 21.87 -22.80 -20.79
C ASN A 269 22.19 -24.28 -20.49
N LEU A 270 22.37 -24.65 -19.22
CA LEU A 270 22.68 -26.02 -18.82
C LEU A 270 21.45 -26.94 -18.84
N ILE A 271 20.25 -26.37 -18.88
CA ILE A 271 18.98 -27.08 -18.87
C ILE A 271 18.16 -26.60 -20.08
N PRO A 272 17.55 -27.51 -20.86
CA PRO A 272 16.66 -27.09 -21.94
C PRO A 272 15.58 -26.12 -21.44
N ARG A 273 15.47 -24.94 -22.08
CA ARG A 273 14.62 -23.81 -21.65
C ARG A 273 13.15 -24.15 -21.43
N HIS A 274 12.68 -25.21 -22.10
CA HIS A 274 11.30 -25.70 -22.02
C HIS A 274 11.02 -26.56 -20.78
N ILE A 275 12.02 -26.85 -19.93
CA ILE A 275 11.87 -27.58 -18.68
C ILE A 275 11.59 -26.57 -17.55
N PRO A 276 10.46 -26.70 -16.83
CA PRO A 276 10.20 -25.87 -15.66
C PRO A 276 11.23 -26.16 -14.57
N THR A 277 11.95 -25.12 -14.15
CA THR A 277 12.91 -25.19 -13.04
C THR A 277 12.41 -24.30 -11.92
N ARG A 278 12.50 -24.79 -10.69
CA ARG A 278 12.29 -23.94 -9.52
C ARG A 278 13.41 -22.88 -9.52
N PRO A 279 13.09 -21.58 -9.36
CA PRO A 279 14.13 -20.55 -9.25
C PRO A 279 15.07 -20.88 -8.08
N SER A 280 16.38 -20.69 -8.29
CA SER A 280 17.38 -20.80 -7.21
C SER A 280 17.18 -19.70 -6.17
N GLU A 281 17.76 -19.86 -4.97
CA GLU A 281 17.71 -18.83 -3.93
C GLU A 281 18.33 -17.50 -4.39
N GLU A 282 19.40 -17.56 -5.18
CA GLU A 282 20.03 -16.39 -5.81
C GLU A 282 19.03 -15.62 -6.69
N ILE A 283 18.29 -16.33 -7.55
CA ILE A 283 17.27 -15.71 -8.42
C ILE A 283 16.12 -15.15 -7.59
N LEU A 284 15.64 -15.88 -6.59
CA LEU A 284 14.58 -15.40 -5.70
C LEU A 284 15.01 -14.12 -4.96
N SER A 285 16.26 -14.06 -4.48
CA SER A 285 16.82 -12.85 -3.87
C SER A 285 16.93 -11.71 -4.87
N PHE A 286 17.42 -11.97 -6.08
CA PHE A 286 17.51 -10.97 -7.16
C PHE A 286 16.14 -10.37 -7.52
N VAL A 287 15.12 -11.22 -7.69
CA VAL A 287 13.76 -10.75 -8.01
C VAL A 287 13.16 -10.00 -6.83
N ASN A 288 13.40 -10.45 -5.60
CA ASN A 288 12.97 -9.76 -4.40
C ASN A 288 13.57 -8.35 -4.31
N ASP A 289 14.89 -8.22 -4.44
CA ASP A 289 15.59 -6.94 -4.38
C ASP A 289 15.12 -5.99 -5.49
N SER A 290 14.93 -6.53 -6.70
CA SER A 290 14.39 -5.78 -7.84
C SER A 290 12.97 -5.28 -7.55
N ALA A 291 12.11 -6.12 -6.96
CA ALA A 291 10.74 -5.74 -6.60
C ALA A 291 10.71 -4.59 -5.59
N TYR A 292 11.51 -4.67 -4.53
CA TYR A 292 11.59 -3.60 -3.53
C TYR A 292 12.12 -2.29 -4.15
N ARG A 293 13.11 -2.35 -5.02
CA ARG A 293 13.61 -1.17 -5.76
C ARG A 293 12.54 -0.53 -6.64
N LEU A 294 11.72 -1.33 -7.32
CA LEU A 294 10.63 -0.82 -8.16
C LEU A 294 9.52 -0.17 -7.33
N VAL A 295 9.16 -0.74 -6.18
CA VAL A 295 8.21 -0.10 -5.26
C VAL A 295 8.78 1.20 -4.68
N ARG A 296 10.08 1.24 -4.36
CA ARG A 296 10.76 2.48 -3.96
C ARG A 296 10.75 3.54 -5.06
N ALA A 297 10.96 3.15 -6.31
CA ALA A 297 10.83 4.07 -7.45
C ALA A 297 9.39 4.59 -7.62
N GLN A 298 8.36 3.80 -7.32
CA GLN A 298 6.97 4.29 -7.26
C GLN A 298 6.80 5.31 -6.12
N GLU A 299 7.36 5.03 -4.95
CA GLU A 299 7.31 5.93 -3.78
C GLU A 299 7.98 7.28 -4.06
N GLU A 300 9.19 7.29 -4.63
CA GLU A 300 9.98 8.51 -4.91
C GLU A 300 9.29 9.42 -5.94
N ASN A 301 8.55 8.83 -6.88
CA ASN A 301 7.84 9.54 -7.93
C ASN A 301 6.39 9.90 -7.58
N MET A 302 5.95 9.61 -6.36
CA MET A 302 4.59 9.88 -5.93
C MET A 302 4.37 11.38 -5.67
N VAL A 303 3.35 11.96 -6.31
CA VAL A 303 3.02 13.37 -6.17
C VAL A 303 2.18 13.60 -4.90
N LEU A 304 2.69 14.41 -3.98
CA LEU A 304 1.99 14.75 -2.74
C LEU A 304 1.17 16.04 -2.90
N LYS A 305 -0.09 16.00 -2.45
CA LYS A 305 -1.01 17.15 -2.47
C LYS A 305 -1.00 17.90 -1.12
N PRO A 306 -1.38 19.19 -1.09
CA PRO A 306 -1.42 19.96 0.16
C PRO A 306 -2.24 19.29 1.29
N TRP A 307 -3.36 18.65 0.93
CA TRP A 307 -4.19 17.90 1.88
C TRP A 307 -3.44 16.80 2.63
N VAL A 308 -2.45 16.15 2.00
CA VAL A 308 -1.61 15.13 2.67
C VAL A 308 -0.90 15.73 3.87
N LEU A 309 -0.38 16.96 3.74
CA LEU A 309 0.31 17.67 4.82
C LEU A 309 -0.67 18.16 5.89
N LEU A 310 -1.84 18.66 5.49
CA LEU A 310 -2.90 19.05 6.41
C LEU A 310 -3.39 17.86 7.25
N ALA A 311 -3.47 16.67 6.66
CA ALA A 311 -3.84 15.45 7.37
C ALA A 311 -2.83 15.09 8.49
N PHE A 312 -1.52 15.30 8.29
CA PHE A 312 -0.53 15.14 9.37
C PHE A 312 -0.86 16.05 10.56
N VAL A 313 -1.00 17.34 10.28
CA VAL A 313 -1.23 18.36 11.31
C VAL A 313 -2.52 18.07 12.07
N LEU A 314 -3.62 17.85 11.36
CA LEU A 314 -4.93 17.61 11.96
C LEU A 314 -4.97 16.33 12.81
N LEU A 315 -4.30 15.26 12.39
CA LEU A 315 -4.23 14.01 13.17
C LEU A 315 -3.39 14.18 14.44
N GLN A 316 -2.26 14.89 14.37
CA GLN A 316 -1.41 15.16 15.53
C GLN A 316 -2.13 16.05 16.55
N LYS A 317 -2.83 17.08 16.08
CA LYS A 317 -3.67 17.97 16.91
C LYS A 317 -4.83 17.24 17.54
N GLN A 318 -5.49 16.35 16.80
CA GLN A 318 -6.54 15.49 17.33
C GLN A 318 -6.01 14.56 18.44
N ALA A 319 -4.83 13.96 18.25
CA ALA A 319 -4.22 13.13 19.26
C ALA A 319 -3.82 13.92 20.51
N ALA A 320 -3.45 15.20 20.38
CA ALA A 320 -3.17 16.10 21.51
C ALA A 320 -4.41 16.53 22.31
N GLU A 321 -5.60 15.99 21.99
CA GLU A 321 -6.88 16.32 22.64
C GLU A 321 -7.24 17.81 22.59
N GLU A 322 -6.80 18.54 21.56
CA GLU A 322 -7.18 19.93 21.33
C GLU A 322 -8.66 20.01 20.88
N LYS A 323 -9.59 19.91 21.83
CA LYS A 323 -11.06 19.87 21.60
C LYS A 323 -11.62 21.12 20.91
N GLN A 324 -10.89 22.24 20.95
CA GLN A 324 -11.33 23.50 20.37
C GLN A 324 -10.99 23.63 18.88
N GLY A 325 -10.26 22.68 18.29
CA GLY A 325 -9.77 22.79 16.91
C GLY A 325 -8.65 23.82 16.74
N THR A 326 -7.96 23.76 15.60
CA THR A 326 -6.79 24.60 15.30
C THR A 326 -7.21 25.85 14.53
N ALA A 327 -6.69 27.02 14.89
CA ALA A 327 -6.96 28.25 14.14
C ALA A 327 -6.48 28.10 12.68
N LEU A 328 -7.23 28.64 11.71
CA LEU A 328 -6.90 28.49 10.29
C LEU A 328 -5.50 29.06 9.95
N ASP A 329 -5.12 30.17 10.57
CA ASP A 329 -3.80 30.77 10.39
C ASP A 329 -2.68 29.88 10.94
N GLU A 330 -2.86 29.32 12.15
CA GLU A 330 -1.92 28.36 12.75
C GLU A 330 -1.78 27.10 11.88
N LEU A 331 -2.90 26.56 11.39
CA LEU A 331 -2.91 25.41 10.49
C LEU A 331 -2.15 25.72 9.20
N THR A 332 -2.31 26.93 8.66
CA THR A 332 -1.62 27.38 7.45
C THR A 332 -0.11 27.49 7.68
N GLU A 333 0.31 28.11 8.79
CA GLU A 333 1.72 28.19 9.16
C GLU A 333 2.37 26.81 9.33
N GLN A 334 1.67 25.87 9.99
CA GLN A 334 2.16 24.50 10.16
C GLN A 334 2.23 23.74 8.84
N ALA A 335 1.24 23.92 7.95
CA ALA A 335 1.25 23.33 6.62
C ALA A 335 2.41 23.85 5.75
N VAL A 336 2.70 25.16 5.82
CA VAL A 336 3.84 25.79 5.12
C VAL A 336 5.16 25.25 5.67
N TRP A 337 5.32 25.19 6.99
CA TRP A 337 6.51 24.59 7.61
C TRP A 337 6.71 23.13 7.16
N LEU A 338 5.64 22.33 7.16
CA LEU A 338 5.72 20.94 6.77
C LEU A 338 6.00 20.78 5.26
N ARG A 339 5.45 21.66 4.41
CA ARG A 339 5.77 21.74 2.98
C ARG A 339 7.27 21.93 2.77
N ASP A 340 7.86 22.88 3.48
CA ASP A 340 9.28 23.20 3.33
C ASP A 340 10.17 22.06 3.85
N LEU A 341 9.78 21.42 4.96
CA LEU A 341 10.45 20.23 5.47
C LEU A 341 10.38 19.05 4.48
N SER A 342 9.19 18.76 3.95
CA SER A 342 8.98 17.72 2.93
C SER A 342 9.84 17.95 1.69
N ARG A 343 9.91 19.20 1.18
CA ARG A 343 10.77 19.57 0.04
C ARG A 343 12.25 19.32 0.34
N GLN A 344 12.71 19.67 1.55
CA GLN A 344 14.09 19.43 1.97
C GLN A 344 14.45 17.94 2.05
N TYR A 345 13.45 17.08 2.33
CA TYR A 345 13.53 15.62 2.30
C TYR A 345 13.31 15.00 0.91
N GLY A 346 13.18 15.81 -0.15
CA GLY A 346 13.09 15.34 -1.53
C GLY A 346 11.68 14.91 -1.96
N ALA A 347 10.64 15.27 -1.22
CA ALA A 347 9.27 14.96 -1.59
C ALA A 347 8.85 15.69 -2.88
N PHE A 348 8.18 14.99 -3.79
CA PHE A 348 7.58 15.60 -4.96
C PHE A 348 6.21 16.21 -4.63
N LEU A 349 6.20 17.48 -4.20
CA LEU A 349 5.01 18.20 -3.80
C LEU A 349 4.38 19.01 -4.93
N HIS A 350 3.09 18.80 -5.19
CA HIS A 350 2.29 19.68 -6.03
C HIS A 350 1.63 20.79 -5.19
N TRP A 351 2.45 21.75 -4.79
CA TRP A 351 2.03 22.97 -4.11
C TRP A 351 2.12 24.16 -5.08
N PRO A 352 1.02 24.87 -5.39
CA PRO A 352 1.07 26.00 -6.33
C PRO A 352 1.73 27.22 -5.67
N ASP A 353 3.03 27.41 -5.92
CA ASP A 353 3.83 28.47 -5.25
C ASP A 353 3.41 29.91 -5.60
N HIS A 354 2.65 30.11 -6.68
CA HIS A 354 2.10 31.40 -7.08
C HIS A 354 0.79 31.77 -6.36
N ILE A 355 0.20 30.83 -5.61
CA ILE A 355 -1.05 31.04 -4.87
C ILE A 355 -0.71 31.25 -3.38
N PRO A 356 -1.32 32.24 -2.69
CA PRO A 356 -1.13 32.42 -1.26
C PRO A 356 -1.41 31.13 -0.47
N PRO A 357 -0.57 30.75 0.52
CA PRO A 357 -0.78 29.53 1.29
C PRO A 357 -2.16 29.40 1.92
N SER A 358 -2.76 30.49 2.39
CA SER A 358 -4.11 30.52 2.97
C SER A 358 -5.19 30.07 1.98
N GLU A 359 -5.07 30.44 0.70
CA GLU A 359 -5.98 30.01 -0.36
C GLU A 359 -5.76 28.53 -0.71
N VAL A 360 -4.51 28.06 -0.75
CA VAL A 360 -4.18 26.64 -0.99
C VAL A 360 -4.78 25.76 0.11
N VAL A 361 -4.63 26.16 1.37
CA VAL A 361 -5.19 25.46 2.53
C VAL A 361 -6.72 25.49 2.46
N SER A 362 -7.33 26.66 2.24
CA SER A 362 -8.79 26.79 2.17
C SER A 362 -9.41 25.95 1.05
N SER A 363 -8.79 25.92 -0.14
CA SER A 363 -9.21 25.09 -1.27
C SER A 363 -9.12 23.60 -0.94
N SER A 364 -8.04 23.19 -0.27
CA SER A 364 -7.83 21.79 0.16
C SER A 364 -8.85 21.35 1.21
N LEU A 365 -9.16 22.21 2.19
CA LEU A 365 -10.19 21.97 3.19
C LEU A 365 -11.58 21.85 2.55
N SER A 366 -11.90 22.71 1.58
CA SER A 366 -13.18 22.69 0.85
C SER A 366 -13.39 21.38 0.09
N LEU A 367 -12.36 20.90 -0.61
CA LEU A 367 -12.42 19.62 -1.33
C LEU A 367 -12.65 18.43 -0.39
N HIS A 368 -12.14 18.50 0.84
CA HIS A 368 -12.23 17.45 1.86
C HIS A 368 -13.24 17.74 2.96
N ARG A 369 -14.27 18.57 2.69
CA ARG A 369 -15.34 18.93 3.64
C ARG A 369 -16.08 17.78 4.31
N GLY A 370 -15.96 16.56 3.78
CA GLY A 370 -16.49 15.35 4.42
C GLY A 370 -15.67 14.85 5.61
N LEU A 371 -14.41 15.28 5.74
CA LEU A 371 -13.47 14.87 6.79
C LEU A 371 -13.15 15.99 7.79
N VAL A 372 -13.43 17.24 7.43
CA VAL A 372 -13.14 18.43 8.26
C VAL A 372 -14.35 19.33 8.39
N ARG A 373 -14.40 20.07 9.52
CA ARG A 373 -15.34 21.16 9.76
C ARG A 373 -14.57 22.43 10.07
N ILE A 374 -15.14 23.54 9.61
CA ILE A 374 -14.63 24.88 9.88
C ILE A 374 -15.74 25.63 10.63
N SER A 375 -15.44 26.12 11.84
CA SER A 375 -16.37 26.90 12.66
C SER A 375 -15.59 28.03 13.32
N GLU A 376 -16.10 29.26 13.22
CA GLU A 376 -15.49 30.45 13.87
C GLU A 376 -13.98 30.60 13.59
N GLY A 377 -13.54 30.31 12.36
CA GLY A 377 -12.13 30.38 11.96
C GLY A 377 -11.24 29.25 12.49
N ARG A 378 -11.82 28.23 13.14
CA ARG A 378 -11.12 27.04 13.63
C ARG A 378 -11.47 25.81 12.80
N VAL A 379 -10.48 24.94 12.61
CA VAL A 379 -10.55 23.73 11.80
C VAL A 379 -10.39 22.50 12.70
N GLN A 380 -11.27 21.52 12.53
CA GLN A 380 -11.19 20.23 13.22
C GLN A 380 -11.71 19.09 12.36
N LEU A 381 -11.36 17.85 12.72
CA LEU A 381 -11.90 16.67 12.06
C LEU A 381 -13.42 16.55 12.30
N ALA A 382 -14.15 16.09 11.29
CA ALA A 382 -15.61 15.98 11.30
C ALA A 382 -16.14 14.76 12.11
N LEU A 383 -15.71 14.63 13.36
CA LEU A 383 -15.94 13.43 14.20
C LEU A 383 -17.40 13.23 14.64
N GLU A 384 -18.23 14.27 14.61
CA GLU A 384 -19.60 14.25 15.14
C GLU A 384 -20.68 14.05 14.06
N GLN A 385 -20.35 13.64 12.83
CA GLN A 385 -21.36 13.29 11.82
C GLN A 385 -21.02 12.01 11.09
N VAL A 386 -21.85 10.97 11.29
CA VAL A 386 -22.59 10.27 10.22
C VAL A 386 -23.89 9.69 10.80
N GLY A 387 -24.85 10.55 11.13
CA GLY A 387 -26.24 10.21 10.89
C GLY A 387 -26.49 10.49 9.41
N GLY A 388 -26.85 9.49 8.61
CA GLY A 388 -27.23 9.73 7.21
C GLY A 388 -28.33 10.79 7.12
N GLN A 389 -28.41 11.47 5.97
CA GLN A 389 -29.54 12.34 5.63
C GLN A 389 -30.86 11.71 6.11
N GLN A 390 -31.60 12.47 6.91
CA GLN A 390 -32.88 12.10 7.49
C GLN A 390 -33.79 11.50 6.41
N VAL A 391 -34.17 10.24 6.58
CA VAL A 391 -35.45 9.76 6.05
C VAL A 391 -36.48 10.17 7.10
N PRO A 392 -37.46 11.04 6.77
CA PRO A 392 -38.48 11.41 7.74
C PRO A 392 -39.28 10.17 8.14
N GLY A 393 -39.21 9.77 9.42
CA GLY A 393 -40.08 8.71 9.98
C GLY A 393 -39.40 7.58 10.76
N GLU A 394 -38.06 7.46 10.79
CA GLU A 394 -37.38 6.43 11.59
C GLU A 394 -36.78 6.99 12.89
N THR A 395 -37.41 6.66 14.03
CA THR A 395 -36.83 6.83 15.37
C THR A 395 -35.71 5.81 15.56
N ARG A 396 -34.44 6.22 15.41
CA ARG A 396 -33.31 5.41 15.87
C ARG A 396 -33.21 5.44 17.39
N GLY A 397 -33.02 4.26 18.00
CA GLY A 397 -32.62 4.13 19.40
C GLY A 397 -31.27 4.81 19.68
N ALA A 398 -30.94 5.04 20.96
CA ALA A 398 -29.70 5.68 21.38
C ALA A 398 -28.46 4.95 20.79
N ILE A 399 -27.59 5.70 20.11
CA ILE A 399 -26.34 5.19 19.54
C ILE A 399 -25.43 4.72 20.69
N THR A 400 -24.88 3.52 20.58
CA THR A 400 -23.96 3.01 21.61
C THR A 400 -22.60 3.72 21.56
N PRO A 401 -21.86 3.83 22.69
CA PRO A 401 -20.52 4.43 22.69
C PRO A 401 -19.54 3.75 21.72
N GLU A 402 -19.70 2.45 21.49
CA GLU A 402 -18.92 1.69 20.52
C GLU A 402 -19.21 2.11 19.08
N GLU A 403 -20.49 2.25 18.71
CA GLU A 403 -20.88 2.73 17.38
C GLU A 403 -20.42 4.16 17.13
N GLU A 404 -20.49 5.02 18.15
CA GLU A 404 -19.96 6.39 18.06
C GLU A 404 -18.44 6.38 17.83
N LEU A 405 -17.69 5.57 18.57
CA LEU A 405 -16.24 5.40 18.38
C LEU A 405 -15.92 4.90 16.96
N LEU A 406 -16.65 3.90 16.45
CA LEU A 406 -16.43 3.37 15.11
C LEU A 406 -16.74 4.40 14.02
N ASN A 407 -17.77 5.24 14.20
CA ASN A 407 -18.05 6.34 13.29
C ASN A 407 -16.93 7.38 13.29
N LYS A 408 -16.39 7.75 14.46
CA LYS A 408 -15.20 8.61 14.58
C LYS A 408 -13.98 7.98 13.90
N ALA A 409 -13.80 6.67 14.09
CA ALA A 409 -12.69 5.92 13.50
C ALA A 409 -12.74 5.94 11.96
N VAL A 410 -13.91 5.96 11.33
CA VAL A 410 -14.01 6.10 9.86
C VAL A 410 -13.35 7.40 9.40
N VAL A 411 -13.65 8.54 10.02
CA VAL A 411 -13.07 9.84 9.65
C VAL A 411 -11.56 9.87 9.91
N ILE A 412 -11.13 9.35 11.06
CA ILE A 412 -9.71 9.31 11.44
C ILE A 412 -8.93 8.41 10.48
N LEU A 413 -9.43 7.21 10.15
CA LEU A 413 -8.77 6.29 9.23
C LEU A 413 -8.76 6.81 7.79
N SER A 414 -9.83 7.47 7.36
CA SER A 414 -9.85 8.18 6.07
C SER A 414 -8.77 9.26 6.01
N CYS A 415 -8.69 10.12 7.03
CA CYS A 415 -7.66 11.16 7.12
C CYS A 415 -6.24 10.55 7.19
N ALA A 416 -6.07 9.49 8.00
CA ALA A 416 -4.81 8.75 8.12
C ALA A 416 -4.37 8.17 6.78
N SER A 417 -5.29 7.74 5.91
CA SER A 417 -4.92 7.27 4.57
C SER A 417 -4.24 8.36 3.73
N TYR A 418 -4.65 9.63 3.85
CA TYR A 418 -3.98 10.74 3.16
C TYR A 418 -2.60 11.02 3.75
N ARG A 419 -2.51 11.14 5.08
CA ARG A 419 -1.22 11.26 5.80
C ARG A 419 -0.24 10.17 5.35
N ASN A 420 -0.74 8.94 5.23
CA ASN A 420 0.07 7.78 4.91
C ASN A 420 0.77 7.86 3.55
N GLN A 421 0.29 8.70 2.62
CA GLN A 421 0.95 8.93 1.34
C GLN A 421 2.34 9.55 1.54
N ALA A 422 2.56 10.44 2.51
CA ALA A 422 3.90 11.01 2.72
C ALA A 422 4.78 10.22 3.70
N LEU A 423 4.34 9.05 4.19
CA LEU A 423 5.15 8.31 5.16
C LEU A 423 6.48 7.85 4.58
N ASN A 424 6.55 7.53 3.29
CA ASN A 424 7.80 7.18 2.61
C ASN A 424 8.87 8.29 2.68
N VAL A 425 8.47 9.56 2.76
CA VAL A 425 9.35 10.73 2.93
C VAL A 425 9.88 10.81 4.35
N PHE A 426 9.04 10.52 5.34
CA PHE A 426 9.35 10.77 6.75
C PHE A 426 9.83 9.55 7.53
N ILE A 427 9.62 8.33 7.03
CA ILE A 427 9.76 7.12 7.83
C ILE A 427 11.20 6.91 8.36
N ARG A 428 12.21 7.15 7.53
CA ARG A 428 13.63 7.01 7.95
C ARG A 428 14.00 8.03 9.02
N PRO A 429 13.78 9.35 8.80
CA PRO A 429 13.93 10.35 9.86
C PRO A 429 13.10 10.06 11.12
N ALA A 430 11.87 9.56 10.97
CA ALA A 430 10.99 9.23 12.09
C ALA A 430 11.51 8.05 12.92
N LEU A 431 11.98 6.98 12.27
CA LEU A 431 12.63 5.86 12.94
C LEU A 431 13.86 6.32 13.74
N LEU A 432 14.67 7.22 13.17
CA LEU A 432 15.82 7.78 13.87
C LEU A 432 15.39 8.69 15.04
N ALA A 433 14.37 9.53 14.86
CA ALA A 433 13.82 10.38 15.91
C ALA A 433 13.31 9.56 17.11
N SER A 434 12.53 8.51 16.85
CA SER A 434 12.06 7.58 17.88
C SER A 434 13.22 6.81 18.51
N ALA A 435 14.23 6.39 17.74
CA ALA A 435 15.41 5.72 18.28
C ALA A 435 16.24 6.61 19.21
N ILE A 436 16.36 7.91 18.91
CA ILE A 436 17.01 8.90 19.78
C ILE A 436 16.23 9.04 21.09
N HIS A 437 14.90 9.05 21.04
CA HIS A 437 14.06 9.16 22.22
C HIS A 437 14.12 7.93 23.15
N THR A 438 14.32 6.73 22.58
CA THR A 438 14.34 5.47 23.35
C THR A 438 15.74 4.97 23.72
N ALA A 439 16.81 5.48 23.09
CA ALA A 439 18.17 5.08 23.39
C ALA A 439 18.60 5.46 24.82
N ALA A 440 19.42 4.61 25.44
CA ALA A 440 19.92 4.83 26.80
C ALA A 440 20.94 5.98 26.89
N SER A 441 21.61 6.30 25.79
CA SER A 441 22.55 7.42 25.69
C SER A 441 22.50 8.08 24.31
N ASN A 442 23.19 9.22 24.19
CA ASN A 442 23.40 9.94 22.94
C ASN A 442 24.45 9.28 22.01
N ARG A 443 24.98 8.11 22.36
CA ARG A 443 25.99 7.40 21.56
C ARG A 443 25.37 6.91 20.25
N LYS A 444 26.03 7.22 19.14
CA LYS A 444 25.59 6.85 17.78
C LYS A 444 25.34 5.35 17.64
N GLN A 445 26.17 4.50 18.27
CA GLN A 445 26.01 3.05 18.21
C GLN A 445 24.74 2.56 18.92
N GLU A 446 24.38 3.14 20.05
CA GLU A 446 23.16 2.75 20.78
C GLU A 446 21.91 3.20 20.01
N ILE A 447 21.93 4.41 19.46
CA ILE A 447 20.87 4.92 18.58
C ILE A 447 20.73 4.05 17.34
N TYR A 448 21.85 3.62 16.72
CA TYR A 448 21.81 2.70 15.59
C TYR A 448 21.16 1.35 15.95
N ASN A 449 21.45 0.81 17.13
CA ASN A 449 20.84 -0.44 17.59
C ASN A 449 19.32 -0.29 17.77
N SER A 450 18.86 0.80 18.41
CA SER A 450 17.44 1.13 18.54
C SER A 450 16.77 1.36 17.18
N PHE A 451 17.42 2.07 16.27
CA PHE A 451 16.95 2.28 14.90
C PHE A 451 16.79 0.96 14.15
N SER A 452 17.82 0.10 14.21
CA SER A 452 17.81 -1.22 13.57
C SER A 452 16.69 -2.10 14.11
N PHE A 453 16.43 -2.05 15.43
CA PHE A 453 15.29 -2.72 16.05
C PHE A 453 13.96 -2.21 15.48
N LEU A 454 13.71 -0.91 15.52
CA LEU A 454 12.46 -0.31 15.04
C LEU A 454 12.23 -0.59 13.54
N ARG A 455 13.28 -0.45 12.73
CA ARG A 455 13.26 -0.77 11.30
C ARG A 455 12.88 -2.23 11.06
N ASN A 456 13.48 -3.16 11.81
CA ASN A 456 13.13 -4.57 11.71
C ASN A 456 11.70 -4.82 12.17
N MET A 457 11.23 -4.21 13.26
CA MET A 457 9.86 -4.36 13.74
C MET A 457 8.84 -3.94 12.67
N PHE A 458 9.03 -2.77 12.07
CA PHE A 458 8.10 -2.19 11.11
C PHE A 458 8.33 -2.61 9.64
N SER A 459 9.12 -3.64 9.38
CA SER A 459 9.37 -4.14 8.01
C SER A 459 8.13 -4.73 7.31
N ASN A 460 7.04 -5.03 8.05
CA ASN A 460 5.72 -5.34 7.45
C ASN A 460 4.82 -4.11 7.29
N GLU A 461 5.15 -2.99 7.95
CA GLU A 461 4.34 -1.78 7.96
C GLU A 461 4.72 -0.84 6.81
N PHE A 462 6.04 -0.76 6.52
CA PHE A 462 6.64 0.17 5.56
C PHE A 462 7.56 -0.56 4.58
N ILE A 463 7.81 0.05 3.42
CA ILE A 463 8.73 -0.48 2.41
C ILE A 463 10.17 -0.12 2.77
N LEU A 464 10.83 -1.05 3.44
CA LEU A 464 12.23 -0.98 3.82
C LEU A 464 13.00 -2.08 3.08
N CYS A 465 13.94 -1.71 2.21
CA CYS A 465 14.67 -2.67 1.38
C CYS A 465 15.46 -3.67 2.24
N PRO A 466 15.32 -4.99 2.04
CA PRO A 466 16.12 -5.98 2.76
C PRO A 466 17.63 -5.69 2.63
N GLY A 467 18.38 -5.83 3.73
CA GLY A 467 19.83 -5.55 3.76
C GLY A 467 20.24 -4.07 3.80
N ALA A 468 19.31 -3.12 3.62
CA ALA A 468 19.62 -1.69 3.54
C ALA A 468 19.66 -0.94 4.89
N THR A 469 19.82 -1.63 6.03
CA THR A 469 19.72 -0.99 7.36
C THR A 469 20.71 0.15 7.55
N VAL A 470 21.98 -0.04 7.16
CA VAL A 470 23.01 1.01 7.27
C VAL A 470 22.68 2.19 6.37
N GLN A 471 22.28 1.92 5.12
CA GLN A 471 21.91 2.95 4.15
C GLN A 471 20.72 3.80 4.63
N ASP A 472 19.67 3.14 5.15
CA ASP A 472 18.49 3.83 5.69
C ASP A 472 18.84 4.69 6.92
N PHE A 473 19.78 4.23 7.76
CA PHE A 473 20.25 4.98 8.92
C PHE A 473 21.08 6.20 8.50
N GLU A 474 22.01 6.03 7.55
CA GLU A 474 22.84 7.12 7.03
C GLU A 474 22.00 8.17 6.30
N GLU A 475 20.99 7.75 5.53
CA GLU A 475 20.03 8.65 4.90
C GLU A 475 19.25 9.45 5.96
N ALA A 476 18.73 8.79 7.01
CA ALA A 476 18.04 9.47 8.11
C ALA A 476 18.96 10.51 8.80
N CYS A 477 20.20 10.12 9.11
CA CYS A 477 21.19 11.01 9.70
C CYS A 477 21.46 12.22 8.79
N TYR A 478 21.69 11.97 7.49
CA TYR A 478 21.94 13.02 6.51
C TYR A 478 20.78 14.02 6.44
N LEU A 479 19.55 13.54 6.34
CA LEU A 479 18.35 14.40 6.27
C LEU A 479 18.18 15.25 7.53
N LEU A 480 18.39 14.67 8.71
CA LEU A 480 18.27 15.40 9.98
C LEU A 480 19.41 16.40 10.22
N VAL A 481 20.63 16.11 9.76
CA VAL A 481 21.74 17.08 9.81
C VAL A 481 21.51 18.20 8.79
N LYS A 482 21.09 17.88 7.57
CA LYS A 482 20.81 18.84 6.49
C LYS A 482 19.76 19.87 6.89
N THR A 483 18.73 19.46 7.64
CA THR A 483 17.68 20.37 8.13
C THR A 483 18.06 21.10 9.42
N GLY A 484 19.29 20.92 9.90
CA GLY A 484 19.77 21.51 11.15
C GLY A 484 19.08 20.93 12.39
N THR A 485 18.43 19.76 12.28
CA THR A 485 17.75 19.10 13.40
C THR A 485 18.76 18.46 14.36
N LEU A 486 19.81 17.85 13.80
CA LEU A 486 20.86 17.18 14.55
C LEU A 486 22.26 17.73 14.22
N GLN A 487 23.18 17.56 15.17
CA GLN A 487 24.62 17.63 14.97
C GLN A 487 25.20 16.25 15.33
N ILE A 488 25.99 15.67 14.42
CA ILE A 488 26.58 14.36 14.62
C ILE A 488 28.10 14.53 14.70
N ASN A 489 28.65 14.23 15.87
CA ASN A 489 30.09 14.14 16.10
C ASN A 489 30.56 12.69 15.82
N GLN A 490 31.86 12.40 15.98
CA GLN A 490 32.42 11.08 15.66
C GLN A 490 31.71 9.91 16.39
N GLN A 491 31.20 10.13 17.61
CA GLN A 491 30.55 9.08 18.41
C GLN A 491 29.18 9.45 18.98
N GLU A 492 28.77 10.72 18.89
CA GLU A 492 27.57 11.22 19.57
C GLU A 492 26.62 11.93 18.61
N VAL A 493 25.33 11.84 18.91
CA VAL A 493 24.25 12.53 18.20
C VAL A 493 23.65 13.55 19.16
N LEU A 494 23.71 14.83 18.80
CA LEU A 494 23.20 15.94 19.60
C LEU A 494 22.03 16.61 18.88
N ILE A 495 21.00 16.97 19.64
CA ILE A 495 19.81 17.67 19.15
C ILE A 495 20.09 19.17 19.23
N THR A 496 19.84 19.89 18.14
CA THR A 496 19.99 21.36 18.13
C THR A 496 18.76 22.02 18.77
N GLU A 497 18.89 23.26 19.26
CA GLU A 497 17.75 24.01 19.81
C GLU A 497 16.57 24.09 18.83
N ARG A 498 16.85 24.41 17.56
CA ARG A 498 15.84 24.50 16.49
C ARG A 498 15.30 23.14 16.05
N GLY A 499 16.03 22.06 16.34
CA GLY A 499 15.67 20.68 15.97
C GLY A 499 14.56 20.05 16.79
N HIS A 500 14.29 20.56 18.00
CA HIS A 500 13.27 19.98 18.89
C HIS A 500 11.88 19.90 18.24
N ARG A 501 11.48 20.93 17.49
CA ARG A 501 10.18 20.93 16.76
C ARG A 501 10.12 19.81 15.72
N THR A 502 11.15 19.68 14.89
CA THR A 502 11.23 18.65 13.84
C THR A 502 11.28 17.26 14.46
N LEU A 503 12.05 17.08 15.52
CA LEU A 503 12.18 15.80 16.23
C LEU A 503 10.85 15.39 16.87
N ALA A 504 10.15 16.32 17.55
CA ALA A 504 8.83 16.07 18.12
C ALA A 504 7.79 15.68 17.06
N PHE A 505 7.77 16.40 15.94
CA PHE A 505 6.93 16.05 14.78
C PHE A 505 7.25 14.63 14.31
N LEU A 506 8.52 14.31 14.05
CA LEU A 506 8.94 13.02 13.52
C LEU A 506 8.66 11.85 14.47
N THR A 507 8.87 12.02 15.77
CA THR A 507 8.49 11.01 16.77
C THR A 507 6.98 10.75 16.72
N SER A 508 6.16 11.81 16.66
CA SER A 508 4.70 11.67 16.59
C SER A 508 4.18 11.02 15.30
N VAL A 509 4.97 11.01 14.22
CA VAL A 509 4.64 10.25 13.00
C VAL A 509 4.56 8.75 13.28
N LEU A 510 5.41 8.22 14.17
CA LEU A 510 5.47 6.80 14.49
C LEU A 510 4.58 6.37 15.66
N ASP A 511 4.16 7.29 16.52
CA ASP A 511 3.37 6.98 17.71
C ASP A 511 2.12 6.09 17.46
N PRO A 512 1.28 6.31 16.44
CA PRO A 512 0.12 5.45 16.20
C PRO A 512 0.51 4.01 15.90
N PHE A 513 1.65 3.81 15.23
CA PHE A 513 2.17 2.49 14.89
C PHE A 513 2.82 1.81 16.09
N LEU A 514 3.59 2.55 16.90
CA LEU A 514 4.16 2.07 18.15
C LEU A 514 3.06 1.61 19.11
N GLN A 515 2.06 2.45 19.38
CA GLN A 515 0.94 2.11 20.25
C GLN A 515 0.13 0.92 19.70
N GLY A 516 -0.05 0.85 18.38
CA GLY A 516 -0.74 -0.26 17.73
C GLY A 516 0.00 -1.60 17.86
N TYR A 517 1.34 -1.60 17.78
CA TYR A 517 2.13 -2.82 17.95
C TYR A 517 2.21 -3.23 19.42
N GLN A 518 2.32 -2.27 20.34
CA GLN A 518 2.26 -2.51 21.79
C GLN A 518 0.94 -3.15 22.21
N VAL A 519 -0.19 -2.60 21.79
CA VAL A 519 -1.51 -3.14 22.19
C VAL A 519 -1.73 -4.55 21.66
N VAL A 520 -1.18 -4.88 20.49
CA VAL A 520 -1.21 -6.25 19.94
C VAL A 520 -0.35 -7.20 20.80
N CYS A 521 0.86 -6.79 21.20
CA CYS A 521 1.69 -7.58 22.12
C CYS A 521 0.97 -7.83 23.44
N ARG A 522 0.41 -6.78 24.03
CA ARG A 522 -0.36 -6.81 25.27
C ARG A 522 -1.56 -7.76 25.17
N PHE A 523 -2.35 -7.63 24.12
CA PHE A 523 -3.51 -8.49 23.86
C PHE A 523 -3.08 -9.96 23.78
N LEU A 524 -2.02 -10.27 23.03
CA LEU A 524 -1.53 -11.64 22.90
C LEU A 524 -1.00 -12.20 24.23
N CYS A 525 -0.36 -11.39 25.08
CA CYS A 525 0.05 -11.83 26.41
C CYS A 525 -1.13 -12.25 27.32
N GLU A 526 -2.31 -11.64 27.12
CA GLU A 526 -3.53 -11.87 27.90
C GLU A 526 -4.45 -12.94 27.31
N GLN A 527 -4.11 -13.53 26.16
CA GLN A 527 -4.91 -14.57 25.50
C GLN A 527 -4.13 -15.88 25.38
N ASP A 528 -4.86 -17.00 25.27
CA ASP A 528 -4.32 -18.32 24.99
C ASP A 528 -5.22 -19.04 23.97
N GLY A 529 -4.63 -19.89 23.10
CA GLY A 529 -5.40 -20.76 22.18
C GLY A 529 -6.09 -20.06 21.00
N LEU A 530 -5.65 -18.87 20.61
CA LEU A 530 -6.26 -18.08 19.54
C LEU A 530 -5.94 -18.65 18.15
N THR A 531 -6.93 -18.71 17.27
CA THR A 531 -6.73 -19.01 15.84
C THR A 531 -6.49 -17.75 15.02
N GLU A 532 -5.83 -17.88 13.86
CA GLU A 532 -5.59 -16.73 12.96
C GLU A 532 -6.90 -16.03 12.52
N LYS A 533 -7.98 -16.79 12.31
CA LYS A 533 -9.30 -16.24 11.93
C LYS A 533 -9.96 -15.43 13.05
N GLN A 534 -9.73 -15.83 14.30
CA GLN A 534 -10.30 -15.17 15.48
C GLN A 534 -9.49 -13.93 15.91
N PHE A 535 -8.23 -13.81 15.47
CA PHE A 535 -7.34 -12.75 15.92
C PHE A 535 -7.89 -11.34 15.72
N ILE A 536 -8.29 -10.98 14.50
CA ILE A 536 -8.73 -9.63 14.17
C ILE A 536 -10.02 -9.23 14.94
N PRO A 537 -11.09 -10.05 14.96
CA PRO A 537 -12.27 -9.73 15.79
C PRO A 537 -11.93 -9.58 17.28
N ALA A 538 -11.07 -10.44 17.83
CA ALA A 538 -10.77 -10.46 19.26
C ALA A 538 -9.91 -9.26 19.69
N VAL A 539 -8.83 -8.95 18.95
CA VAL A 539 -7.96 -7.80 19.25
C VAL A 539 -8.71 -6.48 19.09
N ARG A 540 -9.62 -6.38 18.11
CA ARG A 540 -10.46 -5.19 17.94
C ARG A 540 -11.34 -4.94 19.16
N LYS A 541 -12.01 -5.98 19.68
CA LYS A 541 -12.84 -5.85 20.89
C LYS A 541 -12.00 -5.39 22.10
N PHE A 542 -10.78 -5.90 22.22
CA PHE A 542 -9.82 -5.48 23.25
C PHE A 542 -9.45 -4.00 23.11
N ILE A 543 -9.13 -3.56 21.89
CA ILE A 543 -8.78 -2.17 21.58
C ILE A 543 -9.95 -1.22 21.85
N ILE A 544 -11.16 -1.55 21.41
CA ILE A 544 -12.37 -0.73 21.64
C ILE A 544 -12.57 -0.46 23.13
N LYS A 545 -12.45 -1.51 23.97
CA LYS A 545 -12.51 -1.36 25.44
C LYS A 545 -11.47 -0.38 25.95
N HIS A 546 -10.25 -0.41 25.43
CA HIS A 546 -9.16 0.45 25.90
C HIS A 546 -9.25 1.89 25.37
N LEU A 547 -9.79 2.10 24.17
CA LEU A 547 -10.12 3.43 23.66
C LEU A 547 -11.25 4.08 24.47
N LEU A 548 -12.33 3.33 24.74
CA LEU A 548 -13.47 3.84 25.53
C LEU A 548 -13.11 4.16 26.99
N THR A 549 -12.06 3.53 27.53
CA THR A 549 -11.54 3.78 28.89
C THR A 549 -10.40 4.79 28.93
N GLY A 550 -10.05 5.42 27.80
CA GLY A 550 -8.99 6.43 27.71
C GLY A 550 -7.57 5.90 27.90
N ARG A 551 -7.35 4.58 27.80
CA ARG A 551 -6.01 3.96 27.92
C ARG A 551 -5.23 3.97 26.62
N LEU A 552 -5.92 4.16 25.50
CA LEU A 552 -5.33 4.31 24.18
C LEU A 552 -5.67 5.69 23.64
N ARG A 553 -4.71 6.27 22.93
CA ARG A 553 -4.76 7.65 22.42
C ARG A 553 -5.12 7.68 20.95
N TYR A 554 -4.55 6.76 20.17
CA TYR A 554 -4.67 6.74 18.72
C TYR A 554 -5.80 5.81 18.28
N THR A 555 -6.80 6.36 17.59
CA THR A 555 -7.91 5.55 17.06
C THR A 555 -7.46 4.69 15.87
N GLU A 556 -6.35 5.07 15.20
CA GLU A 556 -5.77 4.32 14.09
C GLU A 556 -5.42 2.87 14.42
N VAL A 557 -5.21 2.53 15.70
CA VAL A 557 -4.93 1.16 16.13
C VAL A 557 -6.08 0.19 15.86
N LEU A 558 -7.30 0.69 15.59
CA LEU A 558 -8.43 -0.12 15.11
C LEU A 558 -8.26 -0.67 13.68
N SER A 559 -7.28 -0.16 12.92
CA SER A 559 -6.96 -0.61 11.57
C SER A 559 -6.60 -2.10 11.56
N SER A 560 -7.39 -2.92 10.86
CA SER A 560 -7.07 -4.34 10.70
C SER A 560 -5.78 -4.58 9.91
N ASP A 561 -5.36 -3.66 9.03
CA ASP A 561 -4.08 -3.77 8.34
C ASP A 561 -2.90 -3.60 9.32
N LEU A 562 -2.98 -2.60 10.23
CA LEU A 562 -1.98 -2.42 11.29
C LEU A 562 -1.90 -3.68 12.16
N GLN A 563 -3.06 -4.21 12.59
CA GLN A 563 -3.12 -5.42 13.43
C GLN A 563 -2.51 -6.64 12.72
N LYS A 564 -2.79 -6.83 11.42
CA LYS A 564 -2.19 -7.91 10.61
C LYS A 564 -0.69 -7.75 10.46
N ASN A 565 -0.21 -6.53 10.21
CA ASN A 565 1.21 -6.25 10.08
C ASN A 565 1.96 -6.48 11.39
N ALA A 566 1.39 -6.06 12.53
CA ALA A 566 1.91 -6.34 13.85
C ALA A 566 2.02 -7.85 14.11
N LEU A 567 0.96 -8.62 13.83
CA LEU A 567 1.00 -10.07 13.94
C LEU A 567 2.06 -10.70 13.01
N ALA A 568 2.17 -10.23 11.77
CA ALA A 568 3.17 -10.72 10.81
C ALA A 568 4.60 -10.43 11.29
N ALA A 569 4.85 -9.26 11.89
CA ALA A 569 6.14 -8.91 12.48
C ALA A 569 6.47 -9.83 13.67
N LEU A 570 5.51 -10.06 14.58
CA LEU A 570 5.68 -10.96 15.71
C LEU A 570 5.95 -12.41 15.30
N ILE A 571 5.35 -12.86 14.19
CA ILE A 571 5.64 -14.17 13.61
C ILE A 571 7.06 -14.21 13.03
N ARG A 572 7.47 -13.19 12.26
CA ARG A 572 8.82 -13.10 11.70
C ARG A 572 9.88 -13.11 12.81
N LEU A 573 9.62 -12.42 13.92
CA LEU A 573 10.53 -12.33 15.06
C LEU A 573 10.49 -13.59 15.94
N GLY A 574 9.58 -14.53 15.73
CA GLY A 574 9.46 -15.75 16.51
C GLY A 574 8.74 -15.60 17.86
N ALA A 575 8.17 -14.43 18.15
CA ALA A 575 7.33 -14.20 19.32
C ALA A 575 5.98 -14.94 19.23
N VAL A 576 5.52 -15.21 18.00
CA VAL A 576 4.33 -15.99 17.69
C VAL A 576 4.69 -17.07 16.68
N GLN A 577 4.26 -18.31 16.92
CA GLN A 577 4.44 -19.43 16.00
C GLN A 577 3.08 -19.92 15.49
N LYS A 578 2.98 -20.11 14.17
CA LYS A 578 1.81 -20.73 13.55
C LYS A 578 1.95 -22.25 13.61
N ILE A 579 1.09 -22.91 14.38
CA ILE A 579 0.98 -24.38 14.38
C ILE A 579 -0.06 -24.76 13.34
N LYS A 580 0.32 -25.58 12.35
CA LYS A 580 -0.65 -26.15 11.42
C LYS A 580 -1.52 -27.16 12.17
N GLY A 581 -2.78 -26.80 12.44
CA GLY A 581 -3.85 -27.78 12.67
C GLY A 581 -4.34 -28.35 11.34
N GLY A 582 -5.15 -29.42 11.37
CA GLY A 582 -5.83 -29.95 10.18
C GLY A 582 -6.65 -28.89 9.40
N GLU A 583 -7.15 -29.26 8.22
CA GLU A 583 -7.67 -28.38 7.16
C GLU A 583 -8.22 -27.02 7.66
N GLU A 584 -7.45 -25.97 7.35
CA GLU A 584 -7.74 -24.53 7.45
C GLU A 584 -7.62 -23.78 8.79
N GLN A 585 -7.22 -24.38 9.91
CA GLN A 585 -7.14 -23.61 11.17
C GLN A 585 -5.78 -23.75 11.89
N GLY A 586 -4.91 -22.77 11.64
CA GLY A 586 -3.65 -22.63 12.35
C GLY A 586 -3.85 -21.96 13.72
N THR A 587 -3.49 -22.66 14.80
CA THR A 587 -3.46 -22.10 16.16
C THR A 587 -2.19 -21.30 16.36
N LEU A 588 -2.29 -20.16 17.05
CA LEU A 588 -1.16 -19.31 17.40
C LEU A 588 -0.56 -19.76 18.73
N LYS A 589 0.69 -20.21 18.71
CA LYS A 589 1.49 -20.47 19.91
C LYS A 589 2.31 -19.22 20.26
N LEU A 590 2.25 -18.81 21.52
CA LEU A 590 2.77 -17.52 21.97
C LEU A 590 3.99 -17.70 22.86
N ASN A 591 5.04 -16.91 22.62
CA ASN A 591 6.16 -16.76 23.53
C ASN A 591 5.93 -15.51 24.39
N LYS A 592 5.25 -15.67 25.54
CA LYS A 592 4.86 -14.55 26.42
C LYS A 592 6.07 -13.74 26.94
N VAL A 593 7.21 -14.38 27.17
CA VAL A 593 8.44 -13.69 27.61
C VAL A 593 8.94 -12.74 26.53
N MET A 594 9.02 -13.23 25.28
CA MET A 594 9.43 -12.41 24.15
C MET A 594 8.41 -11.30 23.84
N LEU A 595 7.12 -11.59 23.93
CA LEU A 595 6.06 -10.59 23.73
C LEU A 595 6.15 -9.45 24.74
N ASN A 596 6.34 -9.75 26.03
CA ASN A 596 6.53 -8.72 27.07
C ASN A 596 7.80 -7.90 26.82
N SER A 597 8.91 -8.56 26.44
CA SER A 597 10.16 -7.85 26.11
C SER A 597 10.00 -6.92 24.90
N LEU A 598 9.26 -7.34 23.87
CA LEU A 598 8.97 -6.51 22.70
C LEU A 598 8.04 -5.35 23.06
N GLU A 599 7.00 -5.59 23.87
CA GLU A 599 6.11 -4.54 24.38
C GLU A 599 6.93 -3.47 25.12
N ASP A 600 7.79 -3.87 26.07
CA ASP A 600 8.63 -2.96 26.84
C ASP A 600 9.62 -2.17 25.94
N THR A 601 10.20 -2.81 24.92
CA THR A 601 11.17 -2.17 24.01
C THR A 601 10.52 -1.14 23.08
N LEU A 602 9.23 -1.30 22.75
CA LEU A 602 8.51 -0.35 21.89
C LEU A 602 8.12 0.95 22.62
N GLY A 603 8.31 1.03 23.95
CA GLY A 603 7.93 2.15 24.80
C GLY A 603 6.99 1.72 25.93
N GLY A 604 7.03 2.42 27.07
CA GLY A 604 6.52 1.95 28.38
C GLY A 604 5.06 1.48 28.46
N LYS A 605 4.78 0.72 29.54
CA LYS A 605 3.52 -0.01 29.82
C LYS A 605 2.26 0.84 29.62
N LEU A 606 1.32 0.34 28.82
CA LEU A 606 -0.07 0.80 28.85
C LEU A 606 -0.61 0.70 30.30
N PRO A 607 -1.41 1.67 30.80
CA PRO A 607 -1.93 1.63 32.17
C PRO A 607 -2.67 0.31 32.44
N THR A 608 -2.12 -0.52 33.33
CA THR A 608 -2.72 -1.81 33.67
C THR A 608 -3.98 -1.62 34.51
N GLN A 609 -4.91 -2.57 34.45
CA GLN A 609 -6.17 -2.49 35.21
C GLN A 609 -5.98 -2.39 36.73
N LYS A 610 -4.82 -2.82 37.25
CA LYS A 610 -4.48 -2.77 38.67
C LYS A 610 -3.93 -1.41 39.14
N SER A 611 -3.32 -0.58 38.28
CA SER A 611 -2.76 0.71 38.72
C SER A 611 -3.81 1.79 38.96
N VAL A 612 -5.02 1.62 38.41
CA VAL A 612 -6.14 2.57 38.60
C VAL A 612 -6.79 2.42 39.98
N VAL A 613 -6.67 1.25 40.62
CA VAL A 613 -7.22 1.02 41.97
C VAL A 613 -6.28 1.60 43.05
N ALA A 614 -5.05 1.99 42.72
CA ALA A 614 -4.11 2.60 43.65
C ALA A 614 -4.14 4.15 43.64
N HIS A 615 -4.97 4.77 42.78
CA HIS A 615 -5.13 6.22 42.67
C HIS A 615 -6.59 6.70 42.73
N LEU A 616 -7.47 5.88 43.30
CA LEU A 616 -8.73 6.31 43.90
C LEU A 616 -8.59 6.18 45.42
#